data_AF-A0A926FEJ2-F1
#
_entry.id   AF-A0A926FEJ2-F1
#
_cell.length_a   1.000
_cell.length_b   1.000
_cell.length_c   1.000
_cell.angle_alpha   90.00
_cell.angle_beta   90.00
_cell.angle_gamma   90.00
#
_symmetry.space_group_name_H-M   'P 1'
#
loop_
_entity.id
_entity.type
_entity.pdbx_description
1 polymer ?
#
loop_
_entity_poly.entity_id
_entity_poly.type
_entity_poly.pdbx_seq_one_letter_code
_entity_poly.pdbx_strand_id
1 'polypeptide(L)'
;MKTVFARLLSCGMALLATGAIPQKEAWKWTPEERMDARFAQTRPADAGGDRSVTGKDNPELLLPTELFRTLVDLTVVPEDPKFRAHFQEKFRIRAKAANLGDDFLEVMEATTRDYVSERVRVRRLSKADLKAGAEAQYASSLALCALVTRGLSDLRKRYGAEAFDRFLYTAVAPETNVSTDMNRDRLLFMERGCS
;
A
#
# COMPACT_ATOMS: atom_id res chain seq x y z
N MET A 1 -0.63 -68.10 34.82
CA MET A 1 0.35 -67.10 34.35
C MET A 1 -0.19 -66.37 33.13
N LYS A 2 -0.86 -65.21 33.29
CA LYS A 2 -1.13 -64.26 32.20
C LYS A 2 -1.19 -62.86 32.80
N THR A 3 -0.10 -62.11 32.69
CA THR A 3 0.01 -60.73 33.14
C THR A 3 -0.27 -59.82 31.94
N VAL A 4 -1.33 -59.03 32.00
CA VAL A 4 -1.73 -58.10 30.94
C VAL A 4 -1.16 -56.72 31.28
N PHE A 5 -0.23 -56.24 30.44
CA PHE A 5 0.35 -54.90 30.54
C PHE A 5 -0.51 -53.91 29.74
N ALA A 6 -1.18 -52.98 30.43
CA ALA A 6 -1.87 -51.85 29.82
C ALA A 6 -0.85 -50.72 29.54
N ARG A 7 -0.59 -50.43 28.27
CA ARG A 7 0.18 -49.24 27.85
C ARG A 7 -0.79 -48.06 27.68
N LEU A 8 -0.73 -47.11 28.60
CA LEU A 8 -1.31 -45.78 28.45
C LEU A 8 -0.46 -44.97 27.45
N LEU A 9 -0.94 -44.83 26.22
CA LEU A 9 -0.42 -43.84 25.28
C LEU A 9 -0.90 -42.45 25.75
N SER A 10 0.00 -41.69 26.37
CA SER A 10 -0.20 -40.27 26.62
C SER A 10 0.00 -39.51 25.30
N CYS A 11 -1.11 -39.09 24.69
CA CYS A 11 -1.11 -38.25 23.50
C CYS A 11 -0.84 -36.80 23.94
N GLY A 12 0.42 -36.38 23.89
CA GLY A 12 0.80 -35.00 24.19
C GLY A 12 0.23 -34.03 23.15
N MET A 13 -0.85 -33.33 23.50
CA MET A 13 -1.31 -32.16 22.75
C MET A 13 -0.28 -31.05 22.88
N ALA A 14 0.57 -30.89 21.86
CA ALA A 14 1.33 -29.67 21.69
C ALA A 14 0.35 -28.53 21.35
N LEU A 15 0.06 -27.67 22.34
CA LEU A 15 -0.59 -26.39 22.07
C LEU A 15 0.36 -25.56 21.18
N LEU A 16 0.08 -25.54 19.89
CA LEU A 16 0.61 -24.52 19.00
C LEU A 16 -0.06 -23.20 19.41
N ALA A 17 0.65 -22.40 20.19
CA ALA A 17 0.25 -21.05 20.50
C ALA A 17 0.17 -20.27 19.17
N THR A 18 -1.03 -20.15 18.62
CA THR A 18 -1.32 -19.20 17.55
C THR A 18 -1.15 -17.81 18.16
N GLY A 19 0.04 -17.24 18.03
CA GLY A 19 0.33 -15.88 18.45
C GLY A 19 -0.64 -14.94 17.75
N ALA A 20 -1.68 -14.51 18.46
CA ALA A 20 -2.63 -13.54 17.95
C ALA A 20 -1.84 -12.26 17.64
N ILE A 21 -1.80 -11.88 16.37
CA ILE A 21 -1.20 -10.62 15.95
C ILE A 21 -1.93 -9.51 16.71
N PRO A 22 -1.22 -8.62 17.43
CA PRO A 22 -1.86 -7.56 18.18
C PRO A 22 -2.79 -6.75 17.27
N GLN A 23 -4.07 -6.69 17.61
CA GLN A 23 -5.05 -5.90 16.86
C GLN A 23 -4.85 -4.41 17.17
N LYS A 24 -3.91 -3.79 16.48
CA LYS A 24 -3.80 -2.33 16.41
C LYS A 24 -4.36 -1.84 15.09
N GLU A 25 -4.89 -0.63 15.10
CA GLU A 25 -5.47 0.03 13.92
C GLU A 25 -4.47 0.05 12.77
N ALA A 26 -4.95 -0.12 11.54
CA ALA A 26 -4.08 -0.30 10.37
C ALA A 26 -3.09 0.85 10.18
N TRP A 27 -3.42 2.10 10.50
CA TRP A 27 -2.51 3.25 10.39
C TRP A 27 -1.47 3.34 11.51
N LYS A 28 -1.55 2.51 12.56
CA LYS A 28 -0.60 2.47 13.70
C LYS A 28 0.53 1.46 13.50
N TRP A 29 0.59 0.77 12.36
CA TRP A 29 1.67 -0.13 12.00
C TRP A 29 2.89 0.62 11.43
N THR A 30 4.08 0.29 11.92
CA THR A 30 5.34 0.77 11.35
C THR A 30 5.62 0.09 10.02
N PRO A 31 6.40 0.70 9.12
CA PRO A 31 6.80 0.06 7.86
C PRO A 31 7.37 -1.35 8.05
N GLU A 32 8.19 -1.57 9.08
CA GLU A 32 8.83 -2.85 9.36
C GLU A 32 7.80 -3.93 9.71
N GLU A 33 6.86 -3.65 10.61
CA GLU A 33 5.82 -4.62 11.00
C GLU A 33 4.93 -4.99 9.82
N ARG A 34 4.61 -4.02 8.95
CA ARG A 34 3.82 -4.27 7.74
C ARG A 34 4.53 -5.22 6.80
N MET A 35 5.82 -5.00 6.59
CA MET A 35 6.62 -5.86 5.74
C MET A 35 6.76 -7.25 6.33
N ASP A 36 7.01 -7.37 7.62
CA ASP A 36 7.13 -8.66 8.27
C ASP A 36 5.81 -9.44 8.17
N ALA A 37 4.67 -8.81 8.39
CA ALA A 37 3.37 -9.45 8.21
C ALA A 37 3.05 -9.78 6.74
N ARG A 38 3.31 -8.85 5.80
CA ARG A 38 3.04 -9.04 4.37
C ARG A 38 3.79 -10.25 3.81
N PHE A 39 5.08 -10.36 4.15
CA PHE A 39 5.93 -11.45 3.66
C PHE A 39 5.77 -12.76 4.46
N ALA A 40 5.26 -12.72 5.69
CA ALA A 40 4.85 -13.92 6.41
C ALA A 40 3.57 -14.57 5.84
N GLN A 41 2.67 -13.77 5.27
CA GLN A 41 1.41 -14.25 4.68
C GLN A 41 1.56 -14.74 3.24
N THR A 42 2.55 -14.23 2.49
CA THR A 42 2.81 -14.73 1.14
C THR A 42 3.34 -16.16 1.21
N ARG A 43 2.50 -17.14 0.84
CA ARG A 43 2.93 -18.53 0.63
C ARG A 43 4.09 -18.56 -0.37
N PRO A 44 5.00 -19.53 -0.24
CA PRO A 44 6.11 -19.66 -1.19
C PRO A 44 5.58 -19.79 -2.63
N ALA A 45 6.35 -19.22 -3.56
CA ALA A 45 5.93 -18.91 -4.94
C ALA A 45 5.61 -20.15 -5.80
N ASP A 46 5.97 -21.33 -5.32
CA ASP A 46 5.72 -22.64 -5.91
C ASP A 46 4.24 -23.06 -5.87
N ALA A 47 3.39 -22.37 -5.10
CA ALA A 47 1.96 -22.67 -5.02
C ALA A 47 1.10 -22.04 -6.16
N GLY A 48 1.67 -21.25 -7.07
CA GLY A 48 0.94 -20.65 -8.19
C GLY A 48 -0.20 -19.68 -7.80
N GLY A 49 -0.25 -19.24 -6.54
CA GLY A 49 -1.26 -18.31 -6.05
C GLY A 49 -1.00 -16.86 -6.46
N ASP A 50 -2.07 -16.10 -6.67
CA ASP A 50 -2.00 -14.64 -6.85
C ASP A 50 -1.36 -14.02 -5.60
N ARG A 51 -0.19 -13.39 -5.79
CA ARG A 51 0.52 -12.73 -4.70
C ARG A 51 0.09 -11.26 -4.64
N SER A 52 -1.19 -11.04 -4.40
CA SER A 52 -1.76 -9.70 -4.30
C SER A 52 -2.18 -9.39 -2.87
N VAL A 53 -2.01 -8.12 -2.46
CA VAL A 53 -2.52 -7.60 -1.19
C VAL A 53 -3.73 -6.75 -1.51
N THR A 54 -4.89 -7.19 -1.03
CA THR A 54 -6.14 -6.43 -1.12
C THR A 54 -6.36 -5.65 0.16
N GLY A 55 -6.39 -4.32 0.06
CA GLY A 55 -6.55 -3.45 1.24
C GLY A 55 -7.94 -3.46 1.86
N LYS A 56 -8.93 -4.07 1.19
CA LYS A 56 -10.23 -4.36 1.80
C LYS A 56 -10.13 -5.38 2.94
N ASP A 57 -9.31 -6.41 2.74
CA ASP A 57 -9.22 -7.54 3.67
C ASP A 57 -8.04 -7.37 4.64
N ASN A 58 -6.94 -6.77 4.16
CA ASN A 58 -5.70 -6.61 4.94
C ASN A 58 -5.12 -5.19 4.75
N PRO A 59 -5.83 -4.11 5.14
CA PRO A 59 -5.39 -2.74 4.96
C PRO A 59 -4.02 -2.48 5.60
N GLU A 60 -3.70 -3.11 6.72
CA GLU A 60 -2.44 -2.98 7.42
C GLU A 60 -1.23 -3.46 6.63
N LEU A 61 -1.41 -4.31 5.61
CA LEU A 61 -0.30 -4.80 4.78
C LEU A 61 0.09 -3.84 3.65
N LEU A 62 -0.72 -2.81 3.40
CA LEU A 62 -0.43 -1.77 2.43
C LEU A 62 0.48 -0.71 3.06
N LEU A 63 1.40 -0.20 2.25
CA LEU A 63 2.25 0.93 2.64
C LEU A 63 1.52 2.26 2.47
N PRO A 64 1.79 3.27 3.32
CA PRO A 64 1.27 4.62 3.11
C PRO A 64 1.57 5.18 1.72
N THR A 65 2.76 4.95 1.17
CA THR A 65 3.12 5.38 -0.19
C THR A 65 2.30 4.68 -1.28
N GLU A 66 1.95 3.40 -1.10
CA GLU A 66 1.07 2.66 -2.02
C GLU A 66 -0.36 3.24 -2.01
N LEU A 67 -0.91 3.49 -0.81
CA LEU A 67 -2.24 4.09 -0.64
C LEU A 67 -2.30 5.50 -1.23
N PHE A 68 -1.29 6.32 -0.92
CA PHE A 68 -1.24 7.68 -1.44
C PHE A 68 -1.15 7.71 -2.96
N ARG A 69 -0.32 6.84 -3.56
CA ARG A 69 -0.26 6.68 -5.01
C ARG A 69 -1.61 6.29 -5.59
N THR A 70 -2.30 5.31 -5.00
CA THR A 70 -3.63 4.89 -5.46
C THR A 70 -4.63 6.04 -5.42
N LEU A 71 -4.63 6.85 -4.35
CA LEU A 71 -5.50 8.02 -4.25
C LEU A 71 -5.27 8.99 -5.42
N VAL A 72 -4.01 9.34 -5.71
CA VAL A 72 -3.67 10.25 -6.82
C VAL A 72 -4.02 9.63 -8.17
N ASP A 73 -3.72 8.34 -8.35
CA ASP A 73 -3.98 7.60 -9.59
C ASP A 73 -5.48 7.42 -9.88
N LEU A 74 -6.35 7.48 -8.86
CA LEU A 74 -7.80 7.41 -9.01
C LEU A 74 -8.46 8.78 -9.20
N THR A 75 -7.87 9.86 -8.65
CA THR A 75 -8.53 11.17 -8.56
C THR A 75 -7.96 12.25 -9.46
N VAL A 76 -6.70 12.12 -9.90
CA VAL A 76 -6.02 13.16 -10.69
C VAL A 76 -5.57 12.64 -12.04
N VAL A 77 -4.94 11.46 -12.05
CA VAL A 77 -4.30 10.88 -13.24
C VAL A 77 -5.25 10.32 -14.32
N PRO A 78 -6.47 9.80 -14.03
CA PRO A 78 -7.29 9.17 -15.07
C PRO A 78 -7.65 10.14 -16.21
N GLU A 79 -7.55 9.65 -17.45
CA GLU A 79 -7.91 10.43 -18.64
C GLU A 79 -9.42 10.50 -18.87
N ASP A 80 -10.17 9.47 -18.44
CA ASP A 80 -11.63 9.46 -18.50
C ASP A 80 -12.21 10.45 -17.46
N PRO A 81 -12.87 11.54 -17.90
CA PRO A 81 -13.43 12.53 -16.99
C PRO A 81 -14.53 11.97 -16.09
N LYS A 82 -15.31 10.97 -16.55
CA LYS A 82 -16.41 10.39 -15.76
C LYS A 82 -15.86 9.54 -14.62
N PHE A 83 -14.88 8.69 -14.92
CA PHE A 83 -14.17 7.91 -13.93
C PHE A 83 -13.51 8.81 -12.87
N ARG A 84 -12.81 9.86 -13.33
CA ARG A 84 -12.17 10.82 -12.42
C ARG A 84 -13.18 11.54 -11.53
N ALA A 85 -14.27 12.06 -12.10
CA ALA A 85 -15.30 12.76 -11.35
C ALA A 85 -15.97 11.85 -10.28
N HIS A 86 -16.20 10.57 -10.62
CA HIS A 86 -16.74 9.59 -9.68
C HIS A 86 -15.85 9.44 -8.44
N PHE A 87 -14.54 9.22 -8.62
CA PHE A 87 -13.61 9.06 -7.51
C PHE A 87 -13.35 10.37 -6.76
N GLN A 88 -13.27 11.50 -7.46
CA GLN A 88 -13.18 12.81 -6.80
C GLN A 88 -14.35 13.04 -5.86
N GLU A 89 -15.59 12.81 -6.31
CA GLU A 89 -16.75 13.02 -5.43
C GLU A 89 -16.75 12.07 -4.23
N LYS A 90 -16.47 10.79 -4.48
CA LYS A 90 -16.35 9.77 -3.42
C LYS A 90 -15.32 10.16 -2.35
N PHE A 91 -14.13 10.59 -2.77
CA PHE A 91 -13.06 10.96 -1.83
C PHE A 91 -13.28 12.33 -1.19
N ARG A 92 -13.98 13.27 -1.84
CA ARG A 92 -14.39 14.54 -1.22
C ARG A 92 -15.32 14.30 -0.03
N ILE A 93 -16.34 13.44 -0.19
CA ILE A 93 -17.25 13.05 0.89
C ILE A 93 -16.49 12.40 2.04
N ARG A 94 -15.59 11.45 1.73
CA ARG A 94 -14.78 10.75 2.75
C ARG A 94 -13.79 11.69 3.46
N ALA A 95 -13.15 12.61 2.75
CA ALA A 95 -12.23 13.59 3.32
C ALA A 95 -12.95 14.56 4.27
N LYS A 96 -14.15 15.01 3.88
CA LYS A 96 -15.02 15.83 4.74
C LYS A 96 -15.41 15.09 6.03
N ALA A 97 -15.81 13.82 5.93
CA ALA A 97 -16.13 12.99 7.10
C ALA A 97 -14.92 12.76 8.01
N ALA A 98 -13.70 12.80 7.46
CA ALA A 98 -12.45 12.73 8.19
C ALA A 98 -11.92 14.09 8.69
N ASN A 99 -12.69 15.18 8.53
CA ASN A 99 -12.30 16.55 8.89
C ASN A 99 -11.02 17.06 8.19
N LEU A 100 -10.75 16.62 6.95
CA LEU A 100 -9.62 17.10 6.15
C LEU A 100 -9.91 18.40 5.38
N GLY A 101 -11.11 18.96 5.52
CA GLY A 101 -11.52 20.19 4.83
C GLY A 101 -12.15 19.96 3.46
N ASP A 102 -12.92 20.95 3.00
CA ASP A 102 -13.59 20.93 1.69
C ASP A 102 -12.60 21.20 0.53
N ASP A 103 -11.41 21.74 0.82
CA ASP A 103 -10.32 22.05 -0.14
C ASP A 103 -9.34 20.89 -0.36
N PHE A 104 -9.63 19.71 0.20
CA PHE A 104 -8.69 18.58 0.26
C PHE A 104 -8.16 18.15 -1.11
N LEU A 105 -9.04 18.00 -2.10
CA LEU A 105 -8.64 17.49 -3.41
C LEU A 105 -7.89 18.53 -4.22
N GLU A 106 -8.26 19.80 -4.12
CA GLU A 106 -7.59 20.91 -4.77
C GLU A 106 -6.16 21.06 -4.25
N VAL A 107 -5.98 20.96 -2.92
CA VAL A 107 -4.66 20.97 -2.28
C VAL A 107 -3.83 19.75 -2.69
N MET A 108 -4.42 18.56 -2.70
CA MET A 108 -3.73 17.33 -3.10
C MET A 108 -3.29 17.39 -4.57
N GLU A 109 -4.15 17.83 -5.48
CA GLU A 109 -3.82 18.00 -6.90
C GLU A 109 -2.67 19.00 -7.09
N ALA A 110 -2.72 20.14 -6.38
CA ALA A 110 -1.63 21.12 -6.42
C ALA A 110 -0.31 20.54 -5.88
N THR A 111 -0.37 19.79 -4.78
CA THR A 111 0.80 19.17 -4.12
C THR A 111 1.43 18.06 -4.98
N THR A 112 0.63 17.37 -5.79
CA THR A 112 1.07 16.21 -6.59
C THR A 112 1.31 16.53 -8.06
N ARG A 113 1.28 17.80 -8.46
CA ARG A 113 1.45 18.24 -9.85
C ARG A 113 2.69 17.65 -10.53
N ASP A 114 3.84 17.69 -9.87
CA ASP A 114 5.09 17.18 -10.43
C ASP A 114 5.05 15.66 -10.59
N TYR A 115 4.49 14.94 -9.60
CA TYR A 115 4.26 13.50 -9.68
C TYR A 115 3.36 13.17 -10.88
N VAL A 116 2.24 13.87 -11.04
CA VAL A 116 1.28 13.63 -12.13
C VAL A 116 1.93 13.90 -13.49
N SER A 117 2.67 15.00 -13.62
CA SER A 117 3.41 15.34 -14.85
C SER A 117 4.39 14.23 -15.24
N GLU A 118 5.21 13.77 -14.28
CA GLU A 118 6.16 12.69 -14.50
C GLU A 118 5.46 11.36 -14.80
N ARG A 119 4.34 11.07 -14.12
CA ARG A 119 3.55 9.85 -14.33
C ARG A 119 2.97 9.79 -15.73
N VAL A 120 2.46 10.91 -16.24
CA VAL A 120 1.98 11.06 -17.62
C VAL A 120 3.13 10.92 -18.60
N ARG A 121 4.28 11.54 -18.34
CA ARG A 121 5.48 11.39 -19.18
C ARG A 121 5.88 9.92 -19.32
N VAL A 122 5.95 9.19 -18.21
CA VAL A 122 6.29 7.75 -18.22
C VAL A 122 5.24 6.91 -18.96
N ARG A 123 3.94 7.23 -18.83
CA ARG A 123 2.87 6.52 -19.56
C ARG A 123 2.94 6.72 -21.07
N ARG A 124 3.47 7.86 -21.53
CA ARG A 124 3.65 8.19 -22.95
C ARG A 124 4.89 7.57 -23.57
N LEU A 125 5.81 7.01 -22.78
CA LEU A 125 6.95 6.28 -23.32
C LEU A 125 6.46 5.07 -24.11
N SER A 126 6.93 4.93 -25.34
CA SER A 126 6.58 3.79 -26.16
C SER A 126 7.22 2.50 -25.60
N LYS A 127 6.70 1.34 -26.00
CA LYS A 127 7.36 0.06 -25.68
C LYS A 127 8.80 0.01 -26.19
N ALA A 128 9.11 0.71 -27.28
CA ALA A 128 10.47 0.81 -27.82
C ALA A 128 11.37 1.64 -26.90
N ASP A 129 10.88 2.76 -26.37
CA ASP A 129 11.62 3.60 -25.42
C ASP A 129 11.92 2.88 -24.11
N LEU A 130 10.93 2.11 -23.61
CA LEU A 130 11.08 1.29 -22.41
C LEU A 130 12.10 0.17 -22.61
N LYS A 131 12.16 -0.43 -23.80
CA LYS A 131 13.11 -1.51 -24.12
C LYS A 131 14.54 -0.97 -24.36
N ALA A 132 14.66 0.22 -24.93
CA ALA A 132 15.96 0.83 -25.26
C ALA A 132 16.65 1.46 -24.04
N GLY A 133 15.91 1.82 -22.98
CA GLY A 133 16.45 2.60 -21.86
C GLY A 133 16.03 2.06 -20.49
N ALA A 134 16.55 0.90 -20.09
CA ALA A 134 16.41 0.40 -18.72
C ALA A 134 16.85 1.44 -17.67
N GLU A 135 17.90 2.21 -17.99
CA GLU A 135 18.38 3.34 -17.18
C GLU A 135 17.35 4.47 -17.10
N ALA A 136 16.74 4.87 -18.22
CA ALA A 136 15.70 5.90 -18.23
C ALA A 136 14.46 5.47 -17.44
N GLN A 137 14.06 4.19 -17.54
CA GLN A 137 12.97 3.64 -16.73
C GLN A 137 13.30 3.63 -15.24
N TYR A 138 14.54 3.27 -14.89
CA TYR A 138 15.02 3.29 -13.51
C TYR A 138 15.04 4.71 -12.94
N ALA A 139 15.62 5.67 -13.66
CA ALA A 139 15.64 7.08 -13.27
C ALA A 139 14.23 7.64 -13.07
N SER A 140 13.30 7.33 -13.99
CA SER A 140 11.89 7.74 -13.86
C SER A 140 11.22 7.10 -12.64
N SER A 141 11.56 5.85 -12.32
CA SER A 141 11.03 5.15 -11.14
C SER A 141 11.51 5.79 -9.84
N LEU A 142 12.78 6.18 -9.76
CA LEU A 142 13.33 6.91 -8.63
C LEU A 142 12.69 8.31 -8.50
N ALA A 143 12.54 9.03 -9.61
CA ALA A 143 11.89 10.34 -9.62
C ALA A 143 10.45 10.26 -9.09
N LEU A 144 9.64 9.33 -9.61
CA LEU A 144 8.28 9.11 -9.13
C LEU A 144 8.25 8.76 -7.64
N CYS A 145 9.16 7.92 -7.16
CA CYS A 145 9.24 7.56 -5.75
C CYS A 145 9.51 8.76 -4.84
N ALA A 146 10.50 9.59 -5.20
CA ALA A 146 10.81 10.80 -4.46
C ALA A 146 9.62 11.78 -4.44
N LEU A 147 8.95 11.95 -5.59
CA LEU A 147 7.78 12.83 -5.72
C LEU A 147 6.58 12.35 -4.90
N VAL A 148 6.28 11.04 -4.91
CA VAL A 148 5.21 10.43 -4.08
C VAL A 148 5.50 10.67 -2.60
N THR A 149 6.72 10.40 -2.16
CA THR A 149 7.10 10.52 -0.74
C THR A 149 7.05 11.97 -0.28
N ARG A 150 7.50 12.91 -1.12
CA ARG A 150 7.37 14.34 -0.86
C ARG A 150 5.92 14.76 -0.72
N GLY A 151 5.06 14.39 -1.68
CA GLY A 151 3.63 14.74 -1.63
C GLY A 151 2.92 14.17 -0.39
N LEU A 152 3.24 12.93 -0.03
CA LEU A 152 2.74 12.29 1.19
C LEU A 152 3.18 13.07 2.45
N SER A 153 4.48 13.40 2.54
CA SER A 153 5.02 14.19 3.64
C SER A 153 4.34 15.57 3.74
N ASP A 154 4.15 16.26 2.63
CA ASP A 154 3.59 17.61 2.61
C ASP A 154 2.11 17.62 3.04
N LEU A 155 1.33 16.62 2.63
CA LEU A 155 -0.06 16.46 3.08
C LEU A 155 -0.16 16.04 4.56
N ARG A 156 0.75 15.18 5.05
CA ARG A 156 0.85 14.86 6.47
C ARG A 156 1.16 16.09 7.32
N LYS A 157 2.05 16.98 6.85
CA LYS A 157 2.34 18.26 7.52
C LYS A 157 1.12 19.17 7.55
N ARG A 158 0.35 19.23 6.46
CA ARG A 158 -0.83 20.10 6.36
C ARG A 158 -2.01 19.63 7.20
N TYR A 159 -2.35 18.35 7.15
CA TYR A 159 -3.56 17.82 7.78
C TYR A 159 -3.31 17.12 9.12
N GLY A 160 -2.05 16.98 9.51
CA GLY A 160 -1.62 16.15 10.63
C GLY A 160 -1.43 14.70 10.19
N ALA A 161 -0.28 14.13 10.53
CA ALA A 161 0.12 12.80 10.06
C ALA A 161 -0.89 11.71 10.43
N GLU A 162 -1.38 11.70 11.67
CA GLU A 162 -2.35 10.69 12.10
C GLU A 162 -3.71 10.81 11.41
N ALA A 163 -4.24 12.03 11.27
CA ALA A 163 -5.54 12.23 10.61
C ALA A 163 -5.47 11.83 9.13
N PHE A 164 -4.40 12.22 8.45
CA PHE A 164 -4.19 11.88 7.05
C PHE A 164 -3.96 10.38 6.84
N ASP A 165 -3.12 9.74 7.66
CA ASP A 165 -2.89 8.30 7.55
C ASP A 165 -4.16 7.52 7.85
N ARG A 166 -4.91 7.88 8.90
CA ARG A 166 -6.23 7.28 9.18
C ARG A 166 -7.15 7.38 7.97
N PHE A 167 -7.20 8.53 7.30
CA PHE A 167 -7.95 8.69 6.05
C PHE A 167 -7.45 7.73 4.96
N LEU A 168 -6.14 7.62 4.71
CA LEU A 168 -5.61 6.68 3.72
C LEU A 168 -6.07 5.23 3.99
N TYR A 169 -5.96 4.77 5.23
CA TYR A 169 -6.31 3.38 5.57
C TYR A 169 -7.81 3.11 5.61
N THR A 170 -8.64 4.11 5.98
CA THR A 170 -10.10 3.90 6.07
C THR A 170 -10.82 4.20 4.76
N ALA A 171 -10.34 5.16 3.98
CA ALA A 171 -10.97 5.61 2.74
C ALA A 171 -10.34 4.99 1.49
N VAL A 172 -9.02 4.82 1.44
CA VAL A 172 -8.31 4.45 0.19
C VAL A 172 -7.95 2.96 0.15
N ALA A 173 -7.55 2.37 1.27
CA ALA A 173 -7.16 0.96 1.32
C ALA A 173 -8.23 -0.01 0.77
N PRO A 174 -9.54 0.17 1.04
CA PRO A 174 -10.58 -0.71 0.47
C PRO A 174 -10.65 -0.72 -1.05
N GLU A 175 -10.10 0.31 -1.71
CA GLU A 175 -10.07 0.46 -3.17
C GLU A 175 -8.72 0.03 -3.77
N THR A 176 -7.79 -0.41 -2.92
CA THR A 176 -6.41 -0.67 -3.31
C THR A 176 -6.14 -2.16 -3.41
N ASN A 177 -5.59 -2.58 -4.55
CA ASN A 177 -5.01 -3.90 -4.74
C ASN A 177 -3.59 -3.71 -5.31
N VAL A 178 -2.59 -4.28 -4.65
CA VAL A 178 -1.19 -4.20 -5.08
C VAL A 178 -0.62 -5.60 -5.31
N SER A 179 0.12 -5.75 -6.41
CA SER A 179 0.98 -6.91 -6.64
C SER A 179 2.15 -6.92 -5.62
N THR A 180 2.58 -8.10 -5.20
CA THR A 180 3.77 -8.31 -4.35
C THR A 180 4.95 -8.91 -5.12
N ASP A 181 5.06 -8.57 -6.40
CA ASP A 181 6.20 -8.92 -7.25
C ASP A 181 7.52 -8.24 -6.80
N MET A 182 7.42 -7.19 -5.99
CA MET A 182 8.57 -6.55 -5.34
C MET A 182 9.02 -7.29 -4.08
N ASN A 183 10.33 -7.41 -3.88
CA ASN A 183 10.90 -7.93 -2.64
C ASN A 183 10.80 -6.91 -1.49
N ARG A 184 10.99 -7.41 -0.27
CA ARG A 184 10.89 -6.63 0.98
C ARG A 184 11.77 -5.38 0.98
N ASP A 185 13.02 -5.53 0.61
CA ASP A 185 14.00 -4.44 0.68
C ASP A 185 13.66 -3.32 -0.29
N ARG A 186 13.17 -3.65 -1.49
CA ARG A 186 12.72 -2.66 -2.47
C ARG A 186 11.50 -1.88 -1.99
N LEU A 187 10.54 -2.56 -1.35
CA LEU A 187 9.36 -1.89 -0.78
C LEU A 187 9.74 -0.93 0.36
N LEU A 188 10.64 -1.36 1.26
CA LEU A 188 11.16 -0.50 2.32
C LEU A 188 11.93 0.70 1.78
N PHE A 189 12.77 0.49 0.76
CA PHE A 189 13.49 1.56 0.10
C PHE A 189 12.53 2.61 -0.48
N MET A 190 11.43 2.16 -1.12
CA MET A 190 10.40 3.06 -1.64
C MET A 190 9.64 3.81 -0.53
N GLU A 191 9.23 3.13 0.54
CA GLU A 191 8.53 3.76 1.66
C GLU A 191 9.39 4.83 2.36
N ARG A 192 10.71 4.64 2.37
CA ARG A 192 11.67 5.57 2.97
C ARG A 192 12.08 6.72 2.05
N GLY A 193 11.49 6.83 0.86
CA GLY A 193 11.73 7.96 -0.05
C GLY A 193 12.79 7.74 -1.12
N CYS A 194 13.19 6.49 -1.36
CA CYS A 194 14.19 6.13 -2.36
C CYS A 194 15.56 6.82 -2.17
N SER A 195 15.98 6.96 -0.92
CA SER A 195 17.29 7.51 -0.50
C SER A 195 18.06 6.54 0.38
#